data_AF-A0A4V1KP46-F1
#
_entry.id   AF-A0A4V1KP46-F1
#
_cell.length_a   1.000
_cell.length_b   1.000
_cell.length_c   1.000
_cell.angle_alpha   90.00
_cell.angle_beta   90.00
_cell.angle_gamma   90.00
#
_symmetry.space_group_name_H-M   'P 1'
#
loop_
_entity.id
_entity.type
_entity.pdbx_description
1 polymer ?
#
loop_
_entity_poly.entity_id
_entity_poly.type
_entity_poly.pdbx_seq_one_letter_code
_entity_poly.pdbx_strand_id
1 'polypeptide(L)'
;MSKLVTSILSIMLLTQSFNLSFGDFLHFEDLVNHYEYHQETFGDDVFSFLNKHYGELKAEHNLEHQEEREDHEKLPFEHQHCCIHSVVAFLTDFELLPAPKIIPLDQTTSNFAYRDSYSFSLANSIFQPPKNV
;
A
#
# COMPACT_ATOMS: atom_id res chain seq x y z
N MET A 1 7.81 -24.19 -6.89
CA MET A 1 7.24 -23.03 -7.61
C MET A 1 6.75 -21.96 -6.65
N SER A 2 5.83 -22.25 -5.71
CA SER A 2 5.33 -21.25 -4.74
C SER A 2 6.44 -20.51 -3.96
N LYS A 3 7.44 -21.21 -3.39
CA LYS A 3 8.52 -20.59 -2.60
C LYS A 3 9.33 -19.53 -3.36
N LEU A 4 9.67 -19.81 -4.62
CA LEU A 4 10.46 -18.90 -5.45
C LEU A 4 9.64 -17.66 -5.83
N VAL A 5 8.36 -17.85 -6.17
CA VAL A 5 7.43 -16.75 -6.45
C VAL A 5 7.23 -15.87 -5.21
N THR A 6 7.05 -16.47 -4.03
CA THR A 6 6.93 -15.71 -2.77
C THR A 6 8.21 -14.96 -2.43
N SER A 7 9.40 -15.56 -2.64
CA SER A 7 10.67 -14.87 -2.41
C SER A 7 10.86 -13.67 -3.34
N ILE A 8 10.55 -13.82 -4.64
CA ILE A 8 10.62 -12.70 -5.60
C ILE A 8 9.64 -11.60 -5.21
N LEU A 9 8.40 -11.95 -4.84
CA LEU A 9 7.40 -10.98 -4.42
C LEU A 9 7.83 -10.23 -3.15
N SER A 10 8.38 -10.92 -2.15
CA SER A 10 8.92 -10.27 -0.94
C SER A 10 10.05 -9.29 -1.26
N ILE A 11 10.96 -9.65 -2.17
CA ILE A 11 12.03 -8.75 -2.62
C ILE A 11 11.45 -7.52 -3.31
N MET A 12 10.47 -7.70 -4.21
CA MET A 12 9.85 -6.57 -4.90
C MET A 12 9.15 -5.62 -3.92
N LEU A 13 8.39 -6.16 -2.95
CA LEU A 13 7.71 -5.35 -1.93
C LEU A 13 8.72 -4.62 -1.02
N LEU A 14 9.83 -5.26 -0.66
CA LEU A 14 10.90 -4.62 0.10
C LEU A 14 11.55 -3.49 -0.70
N THR A 15 11.85 -3.70 -1.98
CA THR A 15 12.44 -2.64 -2.83
C THR A 15 11.52 -1.44 -3.01
N GLN A 16 10.20 -1.66 -3.03
CA GLN A 16 9.21 -0.57 -3.04
C GLN A 16 9.22 0.25 -1.75
N SER A 17 9.56 -0.36 -0.60
CA SER A 17 9.63 0.35 0.69
C SER A 17 10.80 1.34 0.78
N PHE A 18 11.83 1.15 -0.03
CA PHE A 18 12.98 2.08 -0.10
C PHE A 18 12.73 3.27 -1.04
N ASN A 19 11.55 3.36 -1.65
CA ASN A 19 11.17 4.44 -2.58
C ASN A 19 12.17 4.63 -3.74
N LEU A 20 12.76 3.52 -4.20
CA LEU A 20 13.70 3.51 -5.32
C LEU A 20 12.95 3.69 -6.65
N SER A 21 13.35 4.70 -7.41
CA SER A 21 12.90 4.96 -8.78
C SER A 21 13.88 4.35 -9.77
N PHE A 22 13.41 4.02 -10.97
CA PHE A 22 14.32 3.65 -12.07
C PHE A 22 15.25 4.83 -12.43
N GLY A 23 14.78 6.07 -12.23
CA GLY A 23 15.58 7.29 -12.45
C GLY A 23 16.84 7.34 -11.59
N ASP A 24 16.80 6.80 -10.37
CA ASP A 24 17.95 6.76 -9.46
C ASP A 24 19.15 6.04 -10.05
N PHE A 25 18.89 4.95 -10.78
CA PHE A 25 19.95 4.15 -11.38
C PHE A 25 20.66 4.89 -12.52
N LEU A 26 19.98 5.84 -13.18
CA LEU A 26 20.57 6.65 -14.25
C LEU A 26 21.56 7.69 -13.70
N HIS A 27 21.33 8.14 -12.47
CA HIS A 27 22.14 9.15 -11.79
C HIS A 27 23.23 8.56 -10.89
N PHE A 28 23.46 7.25 -10.97
CA PHE A 28 24.49 6.60 -10.15
C PHE A 28 25.91 7.09 -10.49
N GLU A 29 26.16 7.43 -11.75
CA GLU A 29 27.43 8.01 -12.18
C GLU A 29 27.65 9.40 -11.56
N ASP A 30 26.60 10.25 -11.54
CA ASP A 30 26.64 11.57 -10.92
C ASP A 30 26.97 11.48 -9.42
N LEU A 31 26.38 10.50 -8.72
CA LEU A 31 26.67 10.23 -7.30
C LEU A 31 28.15 9.89 -7.05
N VAL A 32 28.72 9.00 -7.88
CA VAL A 32 30.13 8.57 -7.73
C VAL A 32 31.06 9.74 -8.03
N ASN A 33 30.82 10.49 -9.10
CA ASN A 33 31.63 11.65 -9.46
C ASN A 33 31.59 12.73 -8.38
N HIS A 34 30.42 12.99 -7.79
CA HIS A 34 30.27 13.96 -6.71
C HIS A 34 30.97 13.48 -5.42
N TYR A 35 30.92 12.18 -5.12
CA TYR A 35 31.71 11.60 -4.03
C TYR A 35 33.22 11.76 -4.24
N GLU A 36 33.73 11.49 -5.44
CA GLU A 36 35.16 11.68 -5.76
C GLU A 36 35.58 13.14 -5.59
N TYR A 37 34.78 14.09 -6.07
CA TYR A 37 35.01 15.52 -5.84
C TYR A 37 35.08 15.88 -4.35
N HIS A 38 34.15 15.34 -3.54
CA HIS A 38 34.14 15.54 -2.10
C HIS A 38 35.35 14.92 -1.39
N GLN A 39 35.77 13.75 -1.84
CA GLN A 39 36.96 13.08 -1.32
C GLN A 39 38.22 13.88 -1.63
N GLU A 40 38.35 14.42 -2.85
CA GLU A 40 39.52 15.21 -3.26
C GLU A 40 39.55 16.61 -2.64
N THR A 41 38.40 17.27 -2.55
CA THR A 41 38.30 18.69 -2.14
C THR A 41 38.18 18.85 -0.64
N PHE A 42 37.37 18.02 0.01
CA PHE A 42 37.04 18.13 1.44
C PHE A 42 37.62 16.99 2.29
N GLY A 43 38.15 15.92 1.66
CA GLY A 43 38.66 14.76 2.36
C GLY A 43 37.58 13.87 2.94
N ASP A 44 36.35 13.94 2.41
CA ASP A 44 35.22 13.18 2.92
C ASP A 44 35.39 11.67 2.70
N ASP A 45 35.12 10.88 3.74
CA ASP A 45 34.89 9.45 3.58
C ASP A 45 33.45 9.18 3.13
N VAL A 46 33.18 7.94 2.69
CA VAL A 46 31.86 7.55 2.17
C VAL A 46 30.75 7.83 3.19
N PHE A 47 31.00 7.61 4.49
CA PHE A 47 29.97 7.81 5.52
C PHE A 47 29.67 9.27 5.77
N SER A 48 30.70 10.12 5.82
CA SER A 48 30.57 11.57 5.98
C SER A 48 29.84 12.17 4.79
N PHE A 49 30.20 11.76 3.58
CA PHE A 49 29.50 12.14 2.36
C PHE A 49 28.02 11.75 2.40
N LEU A 50 27.70 10.49 2.71
CA LEU A 50 26.31 10.04 2.82
C LEU A 50 25.53 10.80 3.90
N ASN A 51 26.17 11.13 5.03
CA ASN A 51 25.51 11.89 6.09
C ASN A 51 25.24 13.34 5.67
N LYS A 52 26.15 13.95 4.89
CA LYS A 52 25.99 15.30 4.31
C LYS A 52 24.98 15.37 3.18
N HIS A 53 24.72 14.28 2.45
CA HIS A 53 23.81 14.31 1.28
C HIS A 53 22.46 13.64 1.51
N TYR A 54 22.39 12.68 2.44
CA TYR A 54 21.19 11.87 2.73
C TYR A 54 20.90 11.68 4.22
N GLY A 55 21.73 12.24 5.11
CA GLY A 55 21.62 12.08 6.55
C GLY A 55 21.32 13.38 7.31
N GLU A 56 21.77 13.43 8.54
CA GLU A 56 21.45 14.52 9.48
C GLU A 56 22.12 15.85 9.10
N LEU A 57 23.27 15.79 8.44
CA LEU A 57 24.06 16.98 8.08
C LEU A 57 23.61 17.62 6.76
N LYS A 58 22.61 17.06 6.08
CA LYS A 58 22.13 17.57 4.79
C LYS A 58 21.70 19.03 4.79
N ALA A 59 20.94 19.44 5.81
CA ALA A 59 20.44 20.80 5.89
C ALA A 59 21.58 21.82 6.09
N GLU A 60 22.59 21.46 6.88
CA GLU A 60 23.77 22.30 7.12
C GLU A 60 24.65 22.36 5.88
N HIS A 61 24.94 21.21 5.27
CA HIS A 61 25.74 21.12 4.05
C HIS A 61 25.14 21.95 2.89
N ASN A 62 23.82 21.87 2.69
CA ASN A 62 23.12 22.67 1.66
C ASN A 62 23.14 24.18 1.93
N LEU A 63 23.34 24.61 3.18
CA LEU A 63 23.46 26.02 3.53
C LEU A 63 24.88 26.55 3.32
N GLU A 64 25.89 25.72 3.64
CA GLU A 64 27.30 26.04 3.52
C GLU A 64 27.79 26.03 2.06
N HIS A 65 27.28 25.08 1.25
CA HIS A 65 27.71 24.85 -0.13
C HIS A 65 26.57 25.10 -1.12
N GLN A 66 26.10 26.35 -1.19
CA GLN A 66 25.00 26.72 -2.10
C GLN A 66 25.40 26.68 -3.57
N GLU A 67 26.70 26.76 -3.86
CA GLU A 67 27.27 26.64 -5.20
C GLU A 67 27.06 25.26 -5.84
N GLU A 68 26.84 24.21 -5.03
CA GLU A 68 26.71 22.83 -5.49
C GLU A 68 25.24 22.42 -5.73
N ARG A 69 24.29 23.34 -5.55
CA ARG A 69 22.85 23.05 -5.65
C ARG A 69 22.43 22.38 -6.96
N GLU A 70 22.96 22.83 -8.09
CA GLU A 70 22.61 22.25 -9.41
C GLU A 70 23.12 20.82 -9.57
N ASP A 71 24.19 20.46 -8.84
CA ASP A 71 24.73 19.10 -8.85
C ASP A 71 24.00 18.20 -7.84
N HIS A 72 23.55 18.76 -6.71
CA HIS A 72 22.67 18.05 -5.76
C HIS A 72 21.35 17.61 -6.41
N GLU A 73 20.77 18.43 -7.30
CA GLU A 73 19.53 18.09 -8.03
C GLU A 73 19.70 16.87 -8.98
N LYS A 74 20.93 16.56 -9.39
CA LYS A 74 21.23 15.39 -10.24
C LYS A 74 21.47 14.13 -9.40
N LEU A 75 21.59 14.25 -8.08
CA LEU A 75 21.85 13.10 -7.24
C LEU A 75 20.62 12.19 -7.17
N PRO A 76 20.83 10.86 -7.14
CA PRO A 76 19.73 9.92 -6.96
C PRO A 76 19.09 10.10 -5.58
N PHE A 77 17.86 9.63 -5.43
CA PHE A 77 17.08 9.58 -4.19
C PHE A 77 16.65 10.95 -3.64
N GLU A 78 16.88 12.04 -4.37
CA GLU A 78 16.43 13.39 -4.01
C GLU A 78 14.94 13.66 -4.29
N HIS A 79 14.28 12.83 -5.10
CA HIS A 79 12.89 13.08 -5.45
C HIS A 79 11.95 12.86 -4.26
N GLN A 80 11.39 13.98 -3.78
CA GLN A 80 10.25 14.03 -2.89
C GLN A 80 8.97 13.62 -3.63
N HIS A 81 8.87 12.36 -4.06
CA HIS A 81 7.63 11.87 -4.64
C HIS A 81 6.58 11.71 -3.54
N CYS A 82 5.70 12.72 -3.43
CA CYS A 82 4.48 12.72 -2.62
C CYS A 82 3.48 11.60 -3.03
N CYS A 83 3.70 11.00 -4.21
CA CYS A 83 2.91 9.87 -4.69
C CYS A 83 3.50 8.55 -4.19
N ILE A 84 3.19 8.17 -2.95
CA ILE A 84 3.39 6.80 -2.46
C ILE A 84 2.43 5.90 -3.25
N HIS A 85 2.94 5.22 -4.28
CA HIS A 85 2.23 4.14 -4.95
C HIS A 85 2.41 2.85 -4.13
N SER A 86 1.77 2.79 -2.96
CA SER A 86 1.77 1.57 -2.15
C SER A 86 0.94 0.49 -2.84
N VAL A 87 1.56 -0.63 -3.19
CA VAL A 87 0.85 -1.81 -3.67
C VAL A 87 0.26 -2.54 -2.46
N VAL A 88 -1.06 -2.44 -2.28
CA VAL A 88 -1.78 -3.26 -1.29
C VAL A 88 -2.00 -4.65 -1.88
N ALA A 89 -1.22 -5.63 -1.44
CA ALA A 89 -1.39 -7.03 -1.83
C ALA A 89 -2.38 -7.72 -0.89
N PHE A 90 -3.54 -8.11 -1.41
CA PHE A 90 -4.47 -9.01 -0.71
C PHE A 90 -4.10 -10.47 -1.00
N LEU A 91 -3.49 -11.14 -0.03
CA LEU A 91 -3.33 -12.59 -0.07
C LEU A 91 -4.64 -13.23 0.36
N THR A 92 -5.50 -13.55 -0.61
CA THR A 92 -6.71 -14.35 -0.34
C THR A 92 -6.30 -15.81 -0.36
N ASP A 93 -6.31 -16.45 0.81
CA ASP A 93 -6.24 -17.90 0.90
C ASP A 93 -7.59 -18.43 0.41
N PHE A 94 -7.65 -18.91 -0.83
CA PHE A 94 -8.81 -19.67 -1.28
C PHE A 94 -8.74 -21.03 -0.60
N GLU A 95 -9.22 -21.12 0.64
CA GLU A 95 -9.75 -22.38 1.11
C GLU A 95 -10.87 -22.75 0.15
N LEU A 96 -10.67 -23.85 -0.59
CA LEU A 96 -11.68 -24.42 -1.45
C LEU A 96 -12.86 -24.78 -0.52
N LEU A 97 -13.82 -23.86 -0.37
CA LEU A 97 -14.98 -24.09 0.48
C LEU A 97 -15.54 -25.47 0.08
N PRO A 98 -15.66 -26.42 1.02
CA PRO A 98 -16.17 -27.73 0.68
C PRO A 98 -17.52 -27.51 0.01
N ALA A 99 -17.68 -28.07 -1.19
CA ALA A 99 -18.91 -27.93 -1.95
C ALA A 99 -20.11 -28.23 -1.02
N PRO A 100 -21.14 -27.37 -0.99
CA PRO A 100 -22.26 -27.57 -0.09
C PRO A 100 -22.81 -28.98 -0.30
N LYS A 101 -22.88 -29.74 0.79
CA LYS A 101 -23.38 -31.12 0.76
C LYS A 101 -24.80 -31.08 0.18
N ILE A 102 -24.96 -31.56 -1.04
CA ILE A 102 -26.26 -31.64 -1.70
C ILE A 102 -27.09 -32.64 -0.90
N ILE A 103 -28.12 -32.15 -0.21
CA ILE A 103 -29.09 -33.02 0.47
C ILE A 103 -29.96 -33.64 -0.64
N PRO A 104 -30.06 -34.97 -0.74
CA PRO A 104 -30.97 -35.60 -1.68
C PRO A 104 -32.39 -35.08 -1.42
N LEU A 105 -33.06 -34.60 -2.46
CA LEU A 105 -34.47 -34.24 -2.44
C LEU A 105 -35.30 -35.54 -2.42
N ASP A 106 -35.19 -36.32 -1.35
CA ASP A 106 -36.04 -37.48 -1.15
C ASP A 106 -36.93 -37.27 0.08
N GLN A 107 -38.20 -37.05 -0.25
CA GLN A 107 -39.35 -37.58 0.47
C GLN A 107 -39.52 -37.12 1.92
N THR A 108 -39.79 -35.83 2.11
CA THR A 108 -40.72 -35.45 3.17
C THR A 108 -42.08 -35.23 2.51
N THR A 109 -43.03 -36.12 2.76
CA THR A 109 -44.45 -35.78 2.56
C THR A 109 -44.68 -34.52 3.39
N SER A 110 -44.78 -33.38 2.72
CA SER A 110 -44.96 -32.08 3.34
C SER A 110 -46.33 -32.04 4.03
N ASN A 111 -46.38 -32.56 5.25
CA ASN A 111 -47.54 -32.45 6.14
C ASN A 111 -47.46 -31.11 6.85
N PHE A 112 -47.64 -30.01 6.11
CA PHE A 112 -47.77 -28.69 6.70
C PHE A 112 -49.19 -28.56 7.27
N ALA A 113 -49.33 -28.66 8.59
CA ALA A 113 -50.54 -28.24 9.29
C ALA A 113 -50.46 -26.72 9.51
N TYR A 114 -50.90 -25.93 8.54
CA TYR A 114 -51.08 -24.50 8.72
C TYR A 114 -52.18 -24.26 9.76
N ARG A 115 -51.82 -23.83 10.97
CA ARG A 115 -52.73 -23.18 11.90
C ARG A 115 -52.48 -21.69 11.81
N ASP A 116 -53.53 -20.91 11.57
CA ASP A 116 -53.46 -19.46 11.63
C ASP A 116 -53.03 -19.04 13.04
N SER A 117 -51.82 -18.51 13.16
CA SER A 117 -51.25 -17.99 14.41
C SER A 117 -51.59 -16.52 14.66
N TYR A 118 -52.49 -15.94 13.86
CA TYR A 118 -52.95 -14.57 14.00
C TYR A 118 -54.38 -14.53 14.52
N SER A 119 -54.61 -13.84 15.64
CA SER A 119 -55.92 -13.31 15.96
C SER A 119 -55.99 -11.88 15.43
N PHE A 120 -57.02 -11.58 14.64
CA PHE A 120 -57.28 -10.21 14.22
C PHE A 120 -57.79 -9.45 15.45
N SER A 121 -56.86 -8.90 16.23
CA SER A 121 -57.16 -7.82 17.17
C SER A 121 -57.85 -6.73 16.37
N LEU A 122 -59.10 -6.43 16.73
CA LEU A 122 -59.95 -5.43 16.07
C LEU A 122 -59.29 -4.05 16.16
N ALA A 123 -58.34 -3.76 15.28
CA ALA A 123 -57.69 -2.47 15.16
C ALA A 123 -58.58 -1.51 14.34
N ASN A 124 -59.82 -1.29 14.78
CA ASN A 124 -60.70 -0.28 14.22
C ASN A 124 -60.35 1.09 14.77
N SER A 125 -59.21 1.68 14.37
CA SER A 125 -59.08 3.16 14.24
C SER A 125 -57.67 3.70 14.02
N ILE A 126 -56.58 2.96 14.27
CA ILE A 126 -55.27 3.62 14.49
C ILE A 126 -54.56 4.04 13.18
N PHE A 127 -54.89 3.46 12.03
CA PHE A 127 -54.20 3.77 10.75
C PHE A 127 -55.16 4.09 9.60
N GLN A 128 -56.07 5.06 9.80
CA GLN A 128 -56.68 5.74 8.65
C GLN A 128 -55.97 7.08 8.42
N PRO A 129 -55.59 7.41 7.18
CA PRO A 129 -55.02 8.71 6.87
C PRO A 129 -56.03 9.83 7.18
N PRO A 130 -55.55 11.05 7.52
CA PRO A 130 -56.43 12.16 7.87
C PRO A 130 -57.37 12.50 6.71
N LYS A 131 -58.67 12.55 7.00
CA LYS A 131 -59.66 13.09 6.07
C LYS A 131 -59.60 14.61 6.18
N ASN A 132 -59.13 15.27 5.13
CA ASN A 132 -59.20 16.72 5.04
C ASN A 132 -60.67 17.15 4.89
N VAL A 133 -61.09 18.12 5.70
CA VAL A 133 -62.37 18.83 5.63
C VAL A 133 -62.15 20.14 4.90
#